data_AF-A0A8R7TJE5-F1
#
_entry.id   AF-A0A8R7TJE5-F1
#
_cell.length_a   1.000
_cell.length_b   1.000
_cell.length_c   1.000
_cell.angle_alpha   90.00
_cell.angle_beta   90.00
_cell.angle_gamma   90.00
#
_symmetry.space_group_name_H-M   'P 1'
#
loop_
_entity.id
_entity.type
_entity.pdbx_description
1 polymer ?
#
loop_
_entity_poly.entity_id
_entity_poly.type
_entity_poly.pdbx_seq_one_letter_code
_entity_poly.pdbx_strand_id
1 'polypeptide(L)' 'MFAKLAASKAITNANFNPGEWWATYGLQTPTLMHMALRILNLTTSSSGCERNWSVFEQVDAKRRNKLDVS' A
#
# COMPACT_ATOMS: atom_id res chain seq x y z
N MET A 1 8.60 4.04 28.55
CA MET A 1 10.03 3.85 28.21
C MET A 1 10.24 2.65 27.27
N PHE A 2 9.57 1.51 27.49
CA PHE A 2 9.71 0.30 26.66
C PHE A 2 9.16 0.39 25.23
N ALA A 3 7.98 0.99 25.02
CA ALA A 3 7.37 1.09 23.69
C ALA A 3 8.21 1.86 22.66
N LYS A 4 8.90 2.93 23.10
CA LYS A 4 9.81 3.72 22.23
C LYS A 4 11.02 2.92 21.78
N LEU A 5 11.60 2.11 22.67
CA LEU A 5 12.75 1.27 22.32
C LEU A 5 12.35 0.14 21.37
N ALA A 6 11.20 -0.51 21.62
CA ALA A 6 10.64 -1.53 20.75
C ALA A 6 10.36 -0.97 19.35
N ALA A 7 9.74 0.21 19.26
CA ALA A 7 9.48 0.89 17.99
C ALA A 7 10.78 1.27 17.25
N SER A 8 11.78 1.79 17.96
CA SER A 8 13.06 2.15 17.33
C SER A 8 13.81 0.94 16.78
N LYS A 9 13.71 -0.22 17.45
CA LYS A 9 14.37 -1.46 17.04
C LYS A 9 13.62 -2.18 15.91
N ALA A 10 12.31 -2.00 15.87
CA ALA A 10 11.43 -2.48 14.82
C ALA A 10 11.71 -1.82 13.46
N ILE A 11 11.99 -0.51 13.44
CA ILE A 11 12.30 0.24 12.21
C ILE A 11 13.51 -0.34 11.47
N THR A 12 14.48 -0.89 12.19
CA THR A 12 15.72 -1.45 11.61
C THR A 12 15.62 -2.93 11.25
N ASN A 13 14.53 -3.61 11.58
CA ASN A 13 14.39 -5.06 11.39
C ASN A 13 13.52 -5.37 10.16
N ALA A 14 14.12 -5.98 9.13
CA ALA A 14 13.44 -6.37 7.89
C ALA A 14 12.34 -7.42 8.10
N ASN A 15 12.38 -8.20 9.19
CA ASN A 15 11.36 -9.18 9.55
C ASN A 15 10.33 -8.63 10.54
N PHE A 16 10.33 -7.33 10.83
CA PHE A 16 9.35 -6.75 11.72
C PHE A 16 7.98 -6.67 11.04
N ASN A 17 6.95 -7.21 11.70
CA ASN A 17 5.56 -7.06 11.27
C ASN A 17 4.92 -5.85 11.96
N PRO A 18 4.75 -4.72 11.28
CA PRO A 18 4.12 -3.53 11.87
C PRO A 18 2.64 -3.75 12.20
N GLY A 19 1.93 -4.63 11.49
CA GLY A 19 0.53 -4.94 11.77
C GLY A 19 0.36 -5.66 13.12
N GLU A 20 1.21 -6.65 13.40
CA GLU A 20 1.20 -7.38 14.67
C GLU A 20 1.54 -6.47 15.86
N TRP A 21 2.47 -5.53 15.68
CA TRP A 21 2.81 -4.56 16.71
C TRP A 21 1.63 -3.62 17.03
N TRP A 22 0.97 -3.08 16.01
CA TRP A 22 -0.22 -2.24 16.22
C TRP A 22 -1.38 -3.03 16.85
N ALA A 23 -1.57 -4.30 16.49
CA ALA A 23 -2.56 -5.15 17.14
C ALA A 23 -2.24 -5.41 18.62
N THR A 24 -0.96 -5.54 18.97
CA THR A 24 -0.53 -5.85 20.34
C THR A 24 -0.52 -4.63 21.26
N TYR A 25 -0.06 -3.47 20.77
CA TYR A 25 0.16 -2.27 21.60
C TYR A 25 -0.81 -1.13 21.31
N GLY A 26 -1.59 -1.20 20.22
CA GLY A 26 -2.49 -0.13 19.78
C GLY A 26 -3.82 -0.04 20.52
N LEU A 27 -4.16 -1.03 21.36
CA LEU A 27 -5.45 -1.12 22.05
C LEU A 27 -5.76 0.11 22.94
N GLN A 28 -4.73 0.76 23.49
CA GLN A 28 -4.89 2.00 24.28
C GLN A 28 -5.23 3.22 23.43
N THR A 29 -5.12 3.12 22.10
CA THR A 29 -5.42 4.17 21.12
C THR A 29 -6.20 3.60 19.93
N PRO A 30 -7.48 3.22 20.11
CA PRO A 30 -8.24 2.44 19.13
C PRO A 30 -8.36 3.11 17.76
N THR A 31 -8.61 4.42 17.76
CA THR A 31 -8.74 5.22 16.52
C THR A 31 -7.43 5.21 15.73
N LEU A 32 -6.30 5.40 16.41
CA LEU A 32 -4.98 5.42 15.78
C LEU A 32 -4.59 4.04 15.28
N MET A 33 -4.85 2.99 16.07
CA MET A 33 -4.64 1.60 15.70
C MET A 33 -5.39 1.24 14.42
N HIS A 34 -6.69 1.57 14.33
CA HIS A 34 -7.48 1.31 13.13
C HIS A 34 -6.93 2.04 11.90
N MET A 35 -6.51 3.30 12.04
CA MET A 35 -5.91 4.03 10.92
C MET A 35 -4.58 3.41 10.48
N ALA A 36 -3.71 3.06 11.43
CA ALA A 36 -2.43 2.43 11.13
C ALA A 36 -2.61 1.08 10.43
N LEU A 37 -3.50 0.21 10.94
CA LEU A 37 -3.80 -1.08 10.32
C LEU A 37 -4.40 -0.93 8.92
N ARG A 38 -5.29 0.06 8.71
CA ARG A 38 -5.82 0.36 7.37
C ARG A 38 -4.71 0.74 6.40
N ILE A 39 -3.82 1.66 6.79
CA ILE A 39 -2.70 2.10 5.95
C ILE A 39 -1.75 0.94 5.65
N LEU A 40 -1.42 0.11 6.64
CA LEU A 40 -0.55 -1.05 6.46
C LEU A 40 -1.15 -2.13 5.54
N ASN A 41 -2.48 -2.24 5.51
CA ASN A 41 -3.20 -3.12 4.59
C ASN A 41 -3.38 -2.52 3.20
N LEU A 42 -3.06 -1.23 2.98
CA LEU A 42 -3.04 -0.66 1.65
C LEU A 42 -1.80 -1.19 0.92
N THR A 43 -2.02 -1.76 -0.27
CA THR A 43 -0.92 -2.08 -1.18
C THR A 43 -0.34 -0.78 -1.72
N THR A 44 0.81 -0.34 -1.17
CA THR A 44 1.57 0.81 -1.67
C THR A 44 2.42 0.43 -2.89
N SER A 45 1.84 -0.23 -3.88
CA SER A 45 2.52 -0.52 -5.14
C SER A 45 1.85 0.23 -6.29
N SER A 46 2.62 1.10 -6.97
CA SER A 46 2.21 1.69 -8.24
C SER A 46 2.11 0.66 -9.36
N SER A 47 2.71 -0.53 -9.19
CA SER A 47 2.69 -1.59 -10.20
C SER A 47 1.28 -2.11 -10.54
N GLY A 48 0.35 -2.06 -9.57
CA GLY A 48 -1.08 -2.32 -9.84
C GLY A 48 -1.73 -1.22 -10.69
N CYS A 49 -1.29 0.03 -10.54
CA CYS A 49 -1.76 1.16 -11.34
C CYS A 49 -1.19 1.12 -12.77
N GLU A 50 0.08 0.74 -12.94
CA GLU A 50 0.73 0.58 -14.26
C GLU A 50 0.02 -0.48 -15.11
N ARG A 51 -0.39 -1.60 -14.50
CA ARG A 51 -1.11 -2.67 -15.21
C ARG A 51 -2.49 -2.23 -15.70
N ASN A 52 -3.17 -1.37 -14.94
CA ASN A 52 -4.42 -0.75 -15.38
C ASN A 52 -4.16 0.29 -16.47
N TRP A 53 -3.14 1.13 -16.30
CA TRP A 53 -2.78 2.18 -17.26
C TRP A 53 -2.43 1.64 -18.64
N SER A 54 -1.64 0.56 -18.72
CA SER A 54 -1.29 -0.10 -19.99
C SER A 54 -2.52 -0.63 -20.74
N VAL A 55 -3.52 -1.17 -20.03
CA VAL A 55 -4.77 -1.65 -20.63
C VAL A 55 -5.60 -0.47 -21.16
N PHE A 56 -5.69 0.63 -20.42
CA PHE A 56 -6.38 1.84 -20.87
C PHE A 56 -5.70 2.49 -22.08
N GLU A 57 -4.37 2.57 -22.07
CA GLU A 57 -3.59 3.06 -23.20
C GLU A 57 -3.80 2.21 -24.46
N GLN A 58 -3.86 0.88 -24.31
CA GLN A 58 -4.11 -0.02 -25.43
C GLN A 58 -5.52 0.14 -26.02
N VAL A 59 -6.53 0.39 -25.19
CA VAL A 59 -7.91 0.66 -25.62
C VAL A 59 -8.01 2.00 -26.36
N ASP A 60 -7.37 3.04 -25.84
CA ASP A 60 -7.33 4.36 -26.48
C ASP A 60 -6.52 4.35 -27.77
N ALA A 61 -5.39 3.64 -27.82
CA ALA A 61 -4.61 3.44 -29.04
C ALA A 61 -5.41 2.68 -30.12
N LYS A 62 -6.14 1.62 -29.74
CA LYS A 62 -7.04 0.89 -30.65
C LYS A 62 -8.22 1.72 -31.14
N ARG A 63 -8.76 2.63 -30.33
CA ARG A 63 -9.81 3.58 -30.75
C ARG A 63 -9.28 4.61 -31.75
N ARG A 64 -8.04 5.09 -31.58
CA ARG A 64 -7.42 6.10 -32.45
C ARG A 64 -6.89 5.55 -33.78
N ASN A 65 -6.56 4.26 -33.85
CA ASN A 65 -6.11 3.59 -35.09
C ASN A 65 -7.26 3.10 -36.01
N LYS A 66 -8.51 3.52 -35.80
CA LYS A 66 -9.64 3.25 -36.71
C LYS A 66 -9.74 4.26 -37.86
N LEU A 67 -8.61 4.66 -38.44
CA LEU A 67 -8.60 5.31 -39.74
C LEU A 67 -8.42 4.23 -40.79
N ASP A 68 -9.55 3.82 -41.36
CA ASP A 68 -9.62 3.10 -42.63
C ASP A 68 -8.88 3.92 -43.69
N VAL A 69 -7.75 3.40 -44.16
CA VAL A 69 -7.17 3.79 -45.44
C VAL A 69 -7.46 2.62 -46.37
N SER A 70 -8.58 2.74 -47.08
CA SER A 70 -8.74 2.17 -48.42
C SER A 70 -7.61 2.60 -49.35
#